data_AF-A0A934ZT61-F1
#
_entry.id   AF-A0A934ZT61-F1
#
_cell.length_a   1.000
_cell.length_b   1.000
_cell.length_c   1.000
_cell.angle_alpha   90.00
_cell.angle_beta   90.00
_cell.angle_gamma   90.00
#
_symmetry.space_group_name_H-M   'P 1'
#
loop_
_entity.id
_entity.type
_entity.pdbx_description
1 polymer ?
#
loop_
_entity_poly.entity_id
_entity_poly.type
_entity_poly.pdbx_seq_one_letter_code
_entity_poly.pdbx_strand_id
1 'polypeptide(L)'
;MTIRIVLAALTGMAASTALSAQQPSAYLCEAFAVPGSERSAPMVTAPDGGVWYTANNTNRLIRVDANRSNTALVPVDGATGQLNALTLGTDGRVWFS
;
A
#
# COMPACT_ATOMS: atom_id res chain seq x y z
N MET A 1 10.48 -17.02 -16.04
CA MET A 1 9.34 -16.42 -16.76
C MET A 1 9.83 -15.10 -17.33
N THR A 2 10.16 -15.07 -18.62
CA THR A 2 10.96 -13.99 -19.23
C THR A 2 10.12 -13.25 -20.25
N ILE A 3 9.89 -11.95 -20.05
CA ILE A 3 9.12 -11.11 -20.98
C ILE A 3 10.10 -10.24 -21.78
N ARG A 4 9.99 -10.27 -23.11
CA ARG A 4 10.74 -9.43 -24.05
C ARG A 4 9.79 -8.40 -24.66
N ILE A 5 10.19 -7.13 -24.73
CA ILE A 5 9.45 -6.08 -25.43
C ILE A 5 10.28 -5.61 -26.63
N VAL A 6 9.66 -5.59 -27.81
CA VAL A 6 10.25 -5.22 -29.10
C VAL A 6 10.08 -3.71 -29.33
N LEU A 7 11.16 -3.05 -29.74
CA LEU A 7 11.19 -1.63 -30.09
C LEU A 7 10.73 -1.46 -31.55
N ALA A 8 9.81 -0.53 -31.82
CA ALA A 8 9.51 -0.07 -33.18
C ALA A 8 9.77 1.43 -33.27
N ALA A 9 10.69 1.81 -34.16
CA ALA A 9 10.95 3.20 -34.52
C ALA A 9 10.13 3.56 -35.77
N LEU A 10 9.48 4.73 -35.76
CA LEU A 10 9.00 5.38 -36.98
C LEU A 10 9.27 6.89 -36.92
N THR A 11 9.94 7.38 -37.95
CA THR A 11 10.26 8.78 -38.23
C THR A 11 9.10 9.52 -38.88
N GLY A 12 8.81 10.76 -38.46
CA GLY A 12 7.95 11.69 -39.20
C GLY A 12 7.62 12.97 -38.42
N MET A 13 8.12 14.12 -38.89
CA MET A 13 7.86 15.45 -38.33
C MET A 13 6.43 15.94 -38.68
N ALA A 14 5.67 16.30 -37.66
CA ALA A 14 4.70 17.39 -37.69
C ALA A 14 4.65 18.01 -36.29
N ALA A 15 4.96 19.31 -36.20
CA ALA A 15 4.87 20.06 -34.96
C ALA A 15 3.40 20.26 -34.61
N SER A 16 2.87 19.36 -33.79
CA SER A 16 1.76 19.66 -32.91
C SER A 16 2.37 20.02 -31.58
N THR A 17 2.39 21.30 -31.21
CA THR A 17 2.51 21.67 -29.80
C THR A 17 1.20 21.27 -29.13
N ALA A 18 0.93 19.97 -29.04
CA ALA A 18 0.15 19.45 -27.95
C ALA A 18 0.92 19.93 -26.73
N LEU A 19 0.27 20.73 -25.88
CA LEU A 19 0.72 20.94 -24.52
C LEU A 19 1.12 19.55 -24.05
N SER A 20 2.42 19.33 -23.87
CA SER A 20 2.92 18.10 -23.29
C SER A 20 2.44 18.17 -21.85
N ALA A 21 1.18 17.77 -21.63
CA ALA A 21 0.71 17.35 -20.34
C ALA A 21 1.69 16.26 -19.96
N GLN A 22 2.65 16.65 -19.14
CA GLN A 22 3.75 15.83 -18.69
C GLN A 22 3.11 14.60 -18.06
N GLN A 23 3.03 13.51 -18.82
CA GLN A 23 2.60 12.24 -18.25
C GLN A 23 3.60 11.98 -17.14
N PRO A 24 3.16 11.84 -15.87
CA PRO A 24 4.08 11.49 -14.82
C PRO A 24 4.75 10.20 -15.26
N SER A 25 6.08 10.24 -15.35
CA SER A 25 6.95 9.10 -15.60
C SER A 25 6.43 7.92 -14.78
N ALA A 26 6.24 6.78 -15.45
CA ALA A 26 5.58 5.57 -14.94
C ALA A 26 5.66 5.41 -13.41
N TYR A 27 4.50 5.33 -12.75
CA TYR A 27 4.44 4.99 -11.34
C TYR A 27 5.05 3.60 -11.13
N LEU A 28 6.12 3.52 -10.33
CA LEU A 28 6.69 2.23 -9.92
C LEU A 28 5.76 1.61 -8.87
N CYS A 29 5.11 0.51 -9.24
CA CYS A 29 4.28 -0.27 -8.33
C CYS A 29 5.04 -1.55 -7.94
N GLU A 30 5.25 -1.75 -6.65
CA GLU A 30 5.82 -2.97 -6.08
C GLU A 30 4.80 -3.58 -5.11
N ALA A 31 4.52 -4.87 -5.27
CA ALA A 31 3.64 -5.62 -4.40
C ALA A 31 4.45 -6.61 -3.56
N PHE A 32 4.05 -6.78 -2.30
CA PHE A 32 4.68 -7.74 -1.39
C PHE A 32 3.60 -8.47 -0.60
N ALA A 33 3.88 -9.72 -0.24
CA ALA A 33 2.99 -10.51 0.60
C ALA A 33 3.04 -9.97 2.04
N VAL A 34 1.86 -9.85 2.66
CA VAL A 34 1.74 -9.44 4.07
C VAL A 34 1.03 -10.54 4.87
N PRO A 35 1.39 -10.75 6.15
CA PRO A 35 0.72 -11.72 7.02
C PRO A 35 -0.77 -11.41 7.21
N GLY A 36 -1.60 -12.44 7.42
CA GLY A 36 -3.03 -12.25 7.75
C GLY A 36 -3.93 -11.77 6.60
N SER A 37 -3.50 -11.94 5.34
CA SER A 37 -4.08 -11.33 4.14
C SER A 37 -5.25 -12.08 3.48
N GLU A 38 -6.06 -12.84 4.22
CA GLU A 38 -7.25 -13.46 3.61
C GLU A 38 -8.39 -12.46 3.39
N ARG A 39 -8.39 -11.34 4.13
CA ARG A 39 -9.30 -10.20 3.94
C ARG A 39 -8.76 -8.97 4.66
N SER A 40 -7.72 -8.36 4.11
CA SER A 40 -7.14 -7.12 4.66
C SER A 40 -8.12 -5.96 4.51
N ALA A 41 -8.19 -5.11 5.51
CA ALA A 41 -9.13 -3.98 5.55
C ALA A 41 -8.36 -2.64 5.63
N PRO A 42 -8.77 -1.59 6.37
CA PRO A 42 -8.13 -0.27 6.29
C PRO A 42 -6.65 -0.31 6.69
N MET A 43 -5.89 0.62 6.12
CA MET A 43 -4.46 0.80 6.37
C MET A 43 -4.10 2.28 6.53
N VAL A 44 -3.04 2.55 7.29
CA VAL A 44 -2.50 3.90 7.50
C VAL A 44 -0.98 3.85 7.59
N THR A 45 -0.32 4.85 7.00
CA THR A 45 1.14 5.02 7.03
C THR A 45 1.56 5.74 8.30
N ALA A 46 2.46 5.14 9.07
CA ALA A 46 3.06 5.77 10.24
C ALA A 46 4.20 6.74 9.84
N PRO A 47 4.55 7.72 10.70
CA PRO A 47 5.59 8.71 10.40
C PRO A 47 6.99 8.11 10.19
N ASP A 48 7.23 6.89 10.70
CA ASP A 48 8.46 6.13 10.49
C ASP A 48 8.52 5.41 9.13
N GLY A 49 7.52 5.60 8.28
CA GLY A 49 7.40 4.93 6.98
C GLY A 49 6.86 3.50 7.07
N GLY A 50 6.57 3.02 8.29
CA GLY A 50 5.85 1.77 8.50
C GLY A 50 4.37 1.90 8.16
N VAL A 51 3.68 0.77 8.18
CA VAL A 51 2.25 0.69 7.87
C VAL A 51 1.55 -0.09 8.95
N TRP A 52 0.41 0.43 9.39
CA TRP A 52 -0.57 -0.32 10.18
C TRP A 52 -1.74 -0.72 9.29
N TYR A 53 -2.25 -1.93 9.46
CA TYR A 53 -3.48 -2.39 8.81
C TYR A 53 -4.22 -3.40 9.68
N THR A 54 -5.49 -3.67 9.37
CA THR A 54 -6.30 -4.65 10.09
C THR A 54 -6.49 -5.93 9.27
N ALA A 55 -6.47 -7.07 9.98
CA ALA A 55 -6.76 -8.38 9.43
C ALA A 55 -8.12 -8.85 9.95
N ASN A 56 -9.19 -8.53 9.20
CA ASN A 56 -10.58 -8.65 9.64
C ASN A 56 -11.02 -10.07 10.01
N ASN A 57 -10.49 -11.10 9.36
CA ASN A 57 -10.86 -12.49 9.69
C ASN A 57 -10.27 -12.96 11.03
N THR A 58 -9.21 -12.28 11.51
CA THR A 58 -8.46 -12.71 12.69
C THR A 58 -8.56 -11.74 13.86
N ASN A 59 -9.27 -10.61 13.69
CA ASN A 59 -9.38 -9.52 14.68
C ASN A 59 -8.01 -9.07 15.21
N ARG A 60 -7.11 -8.75 14.28
CA ARG A 60 -5.74 -8.32 14.60
C ARG A 60 -5.43 -6.99 13.94
N LEU A 61 -4.67 -6.16 14.65
CA LEU A 61 -3.87 -5.11 14.03
C LEU A 61 -2.51 -5.68 13.65
N ILE A 62 -2.03 -5.28 12.48
CA ILE A 62 -0.72 -5.68 11.99
C ILE A 62 0.09 -4.43 11.67
N ARG A 63 1.32 -4.37 12.20
CA ARG A 63 2.31 -3.34 11.84
C ARG A 63 3.40 -3.97 10.99
N VAL A 64 3.72 -3.34 9.87
CA VAL A 64 4.87 -3.68 9.02
C VAL A 64 5.84 -2.51 9.01
N ASP A 65 7.11 -2.77 9.30
CA ASP A 65 8.15 -1.74 9.26
C ASP A 65 8.43 -1.29 7.82
N ALA A 66 9.00 -0.08 7.65
CA ALA A 66 9.26 0.50 6.32
C ALA A 66 10.13 -0.39 5.41
N ASN A 67 11.06 -1.14 6.00
CA ASN A 67 11.94 -2.07 5.30
C ASN A 67 11.32 -3.47 5.10
N ARG A 68 10.08 -3.68 5.59
CA ARG A 68 9.34 -4.95 5.54
C ARG A 68 10.03 -6.12 6.25
N SER A 69 11.02 -5.86 7.11
CA SER A 69 11.78 -6.91 7.79
C SER A 69 11.07 -7.46 9.01
N ASN A 70 10.24 -6.64 9.67
CA ASN A 70 9.50 -7.04 10.85
C ASN A 70 8.01 -6.85 10.68
N THR A 71 7.25 -7.71 11.35
CA THR A 71 5.81 -7.60 11.44
C THR A 71 5.37 -7.86 12.89
N ALA A 72 4.63 -6.92 13.47
CA ALA A 72 4.01 -7.10 14.77
C ALA A 72 2.52 -7.43 14.59
N LEU A 73 2.04 -8.48 15.24
CA LEU A 73 0.62 -8.83 15.29
C LEU A 73 0.09 -8.51 16.68
N VAL A 74 -0.88 -7.60 16.74
CA VAL A 74 -1.52 -7.16 17.98
C VAL A 74 -2.95 -7.74 18.00
N PRO A 75 -3.25 -8.68 18.91
CA PRO A 75 -4.62 -9.15 19.13
C PRO A 75 -5.51 -7.99 19.56
N VAL A 76 -6.73 -7.94 19.02
CA VAL A 76 -7.77 -7.04 19.52
C VAL A 76 -8.76 -7.86 20.33
N ASP A 77 -8.57 -7.88 21.64
CA ASP A 77 -9.42 -8.62 22.56
C ASP A 77 -10.84 -8.06 22.57
N GLY A 78 -11.84 -8.95 22.58
CA GLY A 78 -13.25 -8.57 22.65
C GLY A 78 -13.83 -8.00 21.35
N ALA A 79 -13.07 -7.92 20.26
CA ALA A 79 -13.61 -7.58 18.96
C ALA A 79 -14.53 -8.72 18.48
N THR A 80 -15.83 -8.41 18.34
CA THR A 80 -16.86 -9.32 17.81
C THR A 80 -17.23 -8.99 16.36
N GLY A 81 -16.66 -7.93 15.80
CA GLY A 81 -16.96 -7.40 14.47
C GLY A 81 -15.71 -7.12 13.63
N GLN A 82 -15.93 -6.66 12.40
CA GLN A 82 -14.87 -6.25 11.46
C GLN A 82 -14.29 -4.90 11.87
N LEU A 83 -12.96 -4.80 11.90
CA LEU A 83 -12.25 -3.54 12.14
C LEU A 83 -12.25 -2.73 10.84
N ASN A 84 -13.20 -1.80 10.73
CA ASN A 84 -13.53 -1.14 9.47
C ASN A 84 -12.92 0.25 9.34
N ALA A 85 -12.45 0.84 10.44
CA ALA A 85 -11.70 2.09 10.41
C ALA A 85 -10.35 1.96 11.13
N LEU A 86 -9.37 2.70 10.61
CA LEU A 86 -8.04 2.82 11.19
C LEU A 86 -7.54 4.25 10.92
N THR A 87 -6.99 4.90 11.95
CA THR A 87 -6.39 6.24 11.81
C THR A 87 -5.19 6.39 12.74
N LEU A 88 -4.31 7.33 12.42
CA LEU A 88 -3.25 7.76 13.33
C LEU A 88 -3.70 9.00 14.09
N GLY A 89 -3.59 8.93 15.41
CA GLY A 89 -3.75 10.08 16.29
C GLY A 89 -2.51 10.98 16.25
N THR A 90 -2.70 12.25 16.59
CA THR A 90 -1.60 13.21 16.80
C THR A 90 -0.71 12.86 17.99
N ASP A 91 -1.17 11.95 18.85
CA ASP A 91 -0.42 11.33 19.95
C ASP A 91 0.53 10.20 19.50
N GLY A 92 0.60 9.93 18.19
CA GLY A 92 1.43 8.87 17.62
C GLY A 92 0.86 7.46 17.82
N ARG A 93 -0.39 7.33 18.29
CA ARG A 93 -1.07 6.05 18.45
C ARG A 93 -1.95 5.75 17.25
N VAL A 94 -2.20 4.46 17.03
CA VAL A 94 -3.18 4.01 16.02
C VAL A 94 -4.52 3.76 16.71
N TRP A 95 -5.59 4.30 16.14
CA TRP A 95 -6.96 4.19 16.63
C TRP A 95 -7.80 3.43 15.60
N PHE A 96 -8.75 2.61 16.07
CA PHE A 96 -9.57 1.75 15.22
C PHE A 96 -11.02 1.64 15.74
N SER A 97 -11.93 1.22 14.85
CA SER A 97 -13.34 0.90 15.18
C SER A 97 -13.83 -0.32 14.42
#